data_AF-A0A448WJ90-F1
#
_entry.id   AF-A0A448WJ90-F1
#
_cell.length_a   1.000
_cell.length_b   1.000
_cell.length_c   1.000
_cell.angle_alpha   90.00
_cell.angle_beta   90.00
_cell.angle_gamma   90.00
#
_symmetry.space_group_name_H-M   'P 1'
#
loop_
_entity.id
_entity.type
_entity.pdbx_description
1 polymer ?
#
loop_
_entity_poly.entity_id
_entity_poly.type
_entity_poly.pdbx_seq_one_letter_code
_entity_poly.pdbx_strand_id
1 'polypeptide(L)'
;LILIQGQIVILEDGSSVYPSQVLLSPIRGRRIGIMGDSFDSSSLCDLMRELQAKGYLFTPDHVSVDCCTLDFPPQLDVLVHEATLEDAMREEALSKGHSTPTMATKLAASLRVKLLILTHFSQRYQPIDHPNPPDSDSDDSKPSAKKRDKKDRPSVQLLLDEAKSNDEFKGLVLLADDHAIIPIPLIYNEEIE
;
A
#
# COMPACT_ATOMS: atom_id res chain seq x y z
N LEU A 1 1.43 -33.03 -17.87
CA LEU A 1 0.92 -31.77 -18.49
C LEU A 1 -0.61 -31.63 -18.37
N ILE A 2 -1.41 -32.70 -18.52
CA ILE A 2 -2.88 -32.65 -18.47
C ILE A 2 -3.42 -32.24 -17.08
N LEU A 3 -2.87 -32.79 -15.98
CA LEU A 3 -3.26 -32.41 -14.61
C LEU A 3 -2.99 -30.94 -14.27
N ILE A 4 -1.92 -30.36 -14.83
CA ILE A 4 -1.54 -28.95 -14.63
C ILE A 4 -2.56 -28.01 -15.30
N GLN A 5 -3.29 -28.50 -16.32
CA GLN A 5 -4.36 -27.76 -17.00
C GLN A 5 -5.72 -27.90 -16.31
N GLY A 6 -5.79 -28.48 -15.11
CA GLY A 6 -7.04 -28.66 -14.39
C GLY A 6 -7.93 -29.78 -14.97
N GLN A 7 -7.36 -30.67 -15.79
CA GLN A 7 -8.09 -31.80 -16.36
C GLN A 7 -7.84 -33.08 -15.56
N ILE A 8 -8.89 -33.86 -15.37
CA ILE A 8 -8.82 -35.18 -14.73
C ILE A 8 -8.05 -36.11 -15.67
N VAL A 9 -7.12 -36.88 -15.10
CA VAL A 9 -6.39 -37.92 -15.85
C VAL A 9 -6.85 -39.28 -15.39
N ILE A 10 -7.30 -40.09 -16.35
CA ILE A 10 -7.61 -41.51 -16.12
C ILE A 10 -6.34 -42.31 -16.44
N LEU A 11 -5.88 -43.10 -15.47
CA LEU A 11 -4.70 -43.96 -15.59
C LEU A 11 -5.04 -45.27 -16.30
N GLU A 12 -4.00 -46.01 -16.73
CA GLU A 12 -4.15 -47.28 -17.46
C GLU A 12 -4.85 -48.38 -16.64
N ASP A 13 -4.83 -48.27 -15.31
CA ASP A 13 -5.53 -49.16 -14.38
C ASP A 13 -7.01 -48.79 -14.15
N GLY A 14 -7.51 -47.73 -14.80
CA GLY A 14 -8.88 -47.21 -14.67
C GLY A 14 -9.09 -46.26 -13.50
N SER A 15 -8.07 -45.98 -12.67
CA SER A 15 -8.16 -45.00 -11.59
C SER A 15 -8.10 -43.56 -12.14
N SER A 16 -8.73 -42.62 -11.43
CA SER A 16 -8.77 -41.20 -11.82
C SER A 16 -7.92 -40.35 -10.86
N VAL A 17 -7.05 -39.51 -11.41
CA VAL A 17 -6.30 -38.49 -10.67
C VAL A 17 -6.93 -37.13 -10.93
N TYR A 18 -7.36 -36.48 -9.86
CA TYR A 18 -7.94 -35.14 -9.91
C TYR A 18 -6.85 -34.08 -9.75
N PRO A 19 -6.95 -32.93 -10.46
CA PRO A 19 -6.02 -31.83 -10.29
C PRO A 19 -5.87 -31.36 -8.84
N SER A 20 -6.94 -31.36 -8.07
CA SER A 20 -6.93 -30.98 -6.64
C SER A 20 -6.11 -31.92 -5.75
N GLN A 21 -5.83 -33.15 -6.21
CA GLN A 21 -4.98 -34.10 -5.47
C GLN A 21 -3.49 -33.83 -5.67
N VAL A 22 -3.13 -33.00 -6.66
CA VAL A 22 -1.73 -32.76 -7.06
C VAL A 22 -1.37 -31.27 -7.13
N LEU A 23 -2.36 -30.38 -7.19
CA LEU A 23 -2.18 -28.93 -7.20
C LEU A 23 -2.49 -28.34 -5.83
N LEU A 24 -1.63 -27.42 -5.39
CA LEU A 24 -1.89 -26.56 -4.24
C LEU A 24 -2.97 -25.53 -4.58
N SER A 25 -3.61 -24.96 -3.56
CA SER A 25 -4.51 -23.81 -3.72
C SER A 25 -3.80 -22.67 -4.46
N PRO A 26 -4.44 -22.03 -5.46
CA PRO A 26 -3.85 -20.89 -6.15
C PRO A 26 -3.47 -19.78 -5.17
N ILE A 27 -2.18 -19.40 -5.16
CA ILE A 27 -1.70 -18.28 -4.36
C ILE A 27 -2.15 -16.99 -5.03
N ARG A 28 -2.89 -16.14 -4.32
CA ARG A 28 -3.30 -14.85 -4.87
C ARG A 28 -2.09 -13.97 -5.17
N GLY A 29 -2.14 -13.25 -6.29
CA GLY A 29 -1.13 -12.26 -6.63
C GLY A 29 -1.10 -11.08 -5.65
N ARG A 30 0.01 -10.33 -5.67
CA ARG A 30 0.14 -9.09 -4.90
C ARG A 30 -0.62 -7.94 -5.55
N ARG A 31 -1.27 -7.13 -4.74
CA ARG A 31 -2.07 -5.98 -5.18
C ARG A 31 -1.46 -4.71 -4.64
N ILE A 32 -1.01 -3.84 -5.53
CA ILE A 32 -0.37 -2.57 -5.21
C ILE A 32 -1.25 -1.46 -5.79
N GLY A 33 -1.73 -0.56 -4.94
CA GLY A 33 -2.34 0.70 -5.34
C GLY A 33 -1.29 1.80 -5.34
N ILE A 34 -1.15 2.52 -6.46
CA ILE A 34 -0.28 3.70 -6.55
C ILE A 34 -1.17 4.89 -6.86
N MET A 35 -1.25 5.83 -5.93
CA MET A 35 -2.01 7.06 -6.12
C MET A 35 -1.07 8.20 -6.49
N GLY A 36 -1.52 9.02 -7.43
CA GLY A 36 -0.93 10.34 -7.65
C GLY A 36 -1.50 11.36 -6.65
N ASP A 37 -1.19 12.63 -6.89
CA ASP A 37 -1.68 13.73 -6.08
C ASP A 37 -3.22 13.79 -6.14
N SER A 38 -3.85 13.76 -4.98
CA SER A 38 -5.29 13.83 -4.84
C SER A 38 -5.68 14.20 -3.41
N PHE A 39 -6.80 14.92 -3.29
CA PHE A 39 -7.51 15.12 -2.02
C PHE A 39 -8.74 14.21 -1.88
N ASP A 40 -9.17 13.56 -2.98
CA ASP A 40 -10.29 12.63 -3.01
C ASP A 40 -9.85 11.26 -3.53
N SER A 41 -10.02 10.26 -2.68
CA SER A 41 -9.61 8.88 -2.96
C SER A 41 -10.78 7.92 -3.15
N SER A 42 -12.01 8.45 -3.22
CA SER A 42 -13.24 7.69 -3.42
C SER A 42 -13.22 6.80 -4.67
N SER A 43 -12.66 7.33 -5.76
CA SER A 43 -12.54 6.61 -7.04
C SER A 43 -11.75 5.31 -6.94
N LEU A 44 -10.74 5.24 -6.05
CA LEU A 44 -10.00 4.01 -5.83
C LEU A 44 -10.88 2.96 -5.14
N CYS A 45 -11.67 3.36 -4.14
CA CYS A 45 -12.61 2.47 -3.47
C CYS A 45 -13.65 1.91 -4.44
N ASP A 46 -14.17 2.74 -5.34
CA ASP A 46 -15.16 2.31 -6.33
C ASP A 46 -14.57 1.35 -7.36
N LEU A 47 -13.36 1.65 -7.86
CA LEU A 47 -12.62 0.72 -8.72
C LEU A 47 -12.38 -0.63 -8.02
N MET A 48 -11.99 -0.60 -6.75
CA MET A 48 -11.71 -1.81 -5.98
C MET A 48 -12.97 -2.66 -5.80
N ARG A 49 -14.13 -2.05 -5.54
CA ARG A 49 -15.43 -2.73 -5.51
C ARG A 49 -15.81 -3.31 -6.87
N GLU A 50 -15.60 -2.56 -7.94
CA GLU A 50 -15.91 -3.02 -9.30
C GLU A 50 -15.05 -4.22 -9.69
N LEU A 51 -13.74 -4.19 -9.39
CA LEU A 51 -12.84 -5.31 -9.64
C LEU A 51 -13.20 -6.54 -8.80
N GLN A 52 -13.68 -6.34 -7.57
CA GLN A 52 -14.19 -7.41 -6.73
C GLN A 52 -15.45 -8.03 -7.32
N ALA A 53 -16.43 -7.21 -7.71
CA ALA A 53 -17.69 -7.65 -8.32
C ALA A 53 -17.46 -8.42 -9.64
N LYS A 54 -16.42 -8.04 -10.39
CA LYS A 54 -15.98 -8.75 -11.61
C LYS A 54 -15.17 -10.02 -11.34
N GLY A 55 -14.87 -10.35 -10.08
CA GLY A 55 -14.13 -11.55 -9.69
C GLY A 55 -12.61 -11.45 -9.88
N TYR A 56 -12.05 -10.27 -10.17
CA TYR A 56 -10.60 -10.09 -10.32
C TYR A 56 -9.86 -10.12 -8.97
N LEU A 57 -10.57 -9.80 -7.88
CA LEU A 57 -10.01 -9.79 -6.53
C LEU A 57 -10.38 -11.05 -5.76
N PHE A 58 -9.97 -12.20 -6.29
CA PHE A 58 -10.19 -13.50 -5.64
C PHE A 58 -9.54 -13.55 -4.24
N THR A 59 -10.32 -13.85 -3.21
CA THR A 59 -9.84 -14.18 -1.86
C THR A 59 -10.07 -15.68 -1.65
N PRO A 60 -9.00 -16.50 -1.55
CA PRO A 60 -9.12 -17.96 -1.42
C PRO A 60 -9.90 -18.43 -0.19
N ASP A 61 -10.10 -17.55 0.80
CA ASP A 61 -10.45 -17.92 2.18
C ASP A 61 -11.96 -17.99 2.42
N HIS A 62 -12.77 -17.63 1.43
CA HIS A 62 -14.23 -17.70 1.54
C HIS A 62 -14.80 -18.72 0.55
N VAL A 63 -14.80 -19.97 0.99
CA VAL A 63 -15.57 -21.07 0.44
C VAL A 63 -17.04 -20.65 0.31
N SER A 64 -17.51 -20.56 -0.93
CA SER A 64 -18.93 -20.65 -1.34
C SER A 64 -19.95 -20.00 -0.39
N VAL A 65 -19.87 -18.69 -0.25
CA VAL A 65 -21.01 -17.88 0.19
C VAL A 65 -21.25 -16.87 -0.92
N ASP A 66 -22.52 -16.70 -1.32
CA ASP A 66 -22.95 -15.80 -2.40
C ASP A 66 -22.03 -14.57 -2.55
N CYS A 67 -21.40 -14.42 -3.72
CA CYS A 67 -20.50 -13.30 -4.03
C CYS A 67 -21.18 -11.91 -3.93
N CYS A 68 -22.50 -11.91 -3.70
CA CYS A 68 -23.36 -10.76 -3.52
C CYS A 68 -23.35 -10.21 -2.08
N THR A 69 -22.73 -10.89 -1.11
CA THR A 69 -22.62 -10.36 0.25
C THR A 69 -21.43 -9.39 0.34
N LEU A 70 -21.75 -8.09 0.43
CA LEU A 70 -20.83 -6.94 0.56
C LEU A 70 -19.99 -6.94 1.86
N ASP A 71 -19.96 -8.06 2.60
CA ASP A 71 -19.42 -8.13 3.96
C ASP A 71 -17.87 -8.18 4.02
N PHE A 72 -17.21 -8.31 2.86
CA PHE A 72 -15.75 -8.28 2.76
C PHE A 72 -15.30 -7.11 1.88
N PRO A 73 -14.81 -5.99 2.45
CA PRO A 73 -14.22 -4.92 1.67
C PRO A 73 -12.99 -5.42 0.88
N PRO A 74 -12.74 -4.83 -0.29
CA PRO A 74 -11.61 -5.19 -1.13
C PRO A 74 -10.29 -4.98 -0.40
N GLN A 75 -9.31 -5.84 -0.69
CA GLN A 75 -8.00 -5.81 -0.05
C GLN A 75 -6.90 -5.40 -1.03
N LEU A 76 -6.10 -4.41 -0.62
CA LEU A 76 -4.79 -4.09 -1.19
C LEU A 76 -3.68 -4.58 -0.26
N ASP A 77 -2.55 -5.01 -0.82
CA ASP A 77 -1.39 -5.36 0.01
C ASP A 77 -0.55 -4.13 0.32
N VAL A 78 -0.35 -3.28 -0.70
CA VAL A 78 0.42 -2.04 -0.59
C VAL A 78 -0.40 -0.89 -1.16
N LEU A 79 -0.35 0.25 -0.48
CA LEU A 79 -0.88 1.51 -0.97
C LEU A 79 0.23 2.57 -0.91
N VAL A 80 0.55 3.18 -2.05
CA VAL A 80 1.36 4.40 -2.11
C VAL A 80 0.39 5.57 -2.20
N HIS A 81 0.44 6.49 -1.24
CA HIS A 81 -0.47 7.63 -1.16
C HIS A 81 0.27 8.91 -0.80
N GLU A 82 -0.16 10.04 -1.36
CA GLU A 82 0.39 11.33 -0.95
C GLU A 82 -0.04 11.73 0.47
N ALA A 83 0.86 12.43 1.16
CA ALA A 83 0.57 13.12 2.42
C ALA A 83 1.36 14.43 2.42
N THR A 84 0.84 15.44 1.73
CA THR A 84 1.60 16.67 1.46
C THR A 84 1.78 17.54 2.70
N LEU A 85 0.76 17.62 3.57
CA LEU A 85 0.73 18.47 4.75
C LEU A 85 0.20 17.72 5.98
N GLU A 86 0.63 18.16 7.16
CA GLU A 86 0.15 17.67 8.46
C GLU A 86 -1.35 17.88 8.68
N ASP A 87 -1.94 17.10 9.58
CA ASP A 87 -3.38 17.10 9.83
C ASP A 87 -3.90 18.45 10.34
N ALA A 88 -3.07 19.21 11.07
CA ALA A 88 -3.39 20.57 11.50
C ALA A 88 -3.62 21.54 10.31
N MET A 89 -3.16 21.17 9.12
CA MET A 89 -3.26 21.96 7.89
C MET A 89 -4.22 21.36 6.87
N ARG A 90 -5.16 20.53 7.32
CA ARG A 90 -6.15 19.84 6.49
C ARG A 90 -6.87 20.75 5.50
N GLU A 91 -7.37 21.91 5.95
CA GLU A 91 -8.11 22.82 5.06
C GLU A 91 -7.22 23.36 3.92
N GLU A 92 -5.96 23.65 4.22
CA GLU A 92 -4.99 24.09 3.21
C GLU A 92 -4.69 22.94 2.23
N ALA A 93 -4.48 21.72 2.73
CA ALA A 93 -4.26 20.54 1.90
C ALA A 93 -5.41 20.35 0.91
N LEU A 94 -6.65 20.34 1.40
CA LEU A 94 -7.85 20.22 0.58
C LEU A 94 -7.95 21.35 -0.46
N SER A 95 -7.68 22.60 -0.07
CA SER A 95 -7.75 23.74 -0.99
C SER A 95 -6.75 23.66 -2.15
N LYS A 96 -5.62 22.98 -1.93
CA LYS A 96 -4.56 22.78 -2.93
C LYS A 96 -4.69 21.44 -3.68
N GLY A 97 -5.71 20.65 -3.37
CA GLY A 97 -5.93 19.35 -4.00
C GLY A 97 -5.05 18.22 -3.45
N HIS A 98 -4.58 18.35 -2.21
CA HIS A 98 -3.71 17.40 -1.53
C HIS A 98 -4.34 16.72 -0.32
N SER A 99 -3.68 15.67 0.16
CA SER A 99 -4.09 14.87 1.31
C SER A 99 -3.20 15.08 2.54
N THR A 100 -3.77 14.79 3.71
CA THR A 100 -3.04 14.71 4.99
C THR A 100 -2.79 13.25 5.41
N PRO A 101 -1.87 12.99 6.36
CA PRO A 101 -1.62 11.65 6.89
C PRO A 101 -2.88 10.90 7.33
N THR A 102 -3.80 11.56 8.06
CA THR A 102 -5.05 10.92 8.49
C THR A 102 -5.96 10.55 7.32
N MET A 103 -5.94 11.31 6.22
CA MET A 103 -6.73 10.96 5.01
C MET A 103 -6.19 9.68 4.37
N ALA A 104 -4.87 9.59 4.21
CA ALA A 104 -4.22 8.43 3.65
C ALA A 104 -4.44 7.17 4.50
N THR A 105 -4.32 7.28 5.82
CA THR A 105 -4.53 6.13 6.73
C THR A 105 -5.98 5.67 6.79
N LYS A 106 -6.95 6.58 6.74
CA LYS A 106 -8.38 6.22 6.65
C LYS A 106 -8.70 5.44 5.38
N LEU A 107 -8.16 5.88 4.24
CA LEU A 107 -8.29 5.13 2.99
C LEU A 107 -7.63 3.74 3.13
N ALA A 108 -6.41 3.69 3.64
CA ALA A 108 -5.66 2.44 3.82
C ALA A 108 -6.43 1.44 4.72
N ALA A 109 -7.05 1.92 5.80
CA ALA A 109 -7.89 1.11 6.68
C ALA A 109 -9.13 0.58 5.94
N SER A 110 -9.81 1.43 5.16
CA SER A 110 -10.99 1.06 4.39
C SER A 110 -10.73 -0.02 3.33
N LEU A 111 -9.49 -0.09 2.81
CA LEU A 111 -9.04 -1.05 1.79
C LEU A 111 -8.21 -2.20 2.38
N ARG A 112 -8.21 -2.35 3.72
CA ARG A 112 -7.47 -3.39 4.46
C ARG A 112 -6.01 -3.51 4.02
N VAL A 113 -5.37 -2.37 3.78
CA VAL A 113 -3.98 -2.28 3.33
C VAL A 113 -3.06 -2.88 4.39
N LYS A 114 -2.08 -3.70 3.97
CA LYS A 114 -1.06 -4.23 4.88
C LYS A 114 0.12 -3.26 5.06
N LEU A 115 0.50 -2.57 3.99
CA LEU A 115 1.58 -1.58 3.98
C LEU A 115 1.14 -0.28 3.28
N LEU A 116 1.12 0.82 4.03
CA LEU A 116 0.94 2.18 3.52
C LEU A 116 2.32 2.84 3.37
N ILE A 117 2.59 3.40 2.19
CA ILE A 117 3.77 4.20 1.89
C ILE A 117 3.31 5.63 1.62
N LEU A 118 3.71 6.56 2.48
CA LEU A 118 3.41 7.98 2.28
C LEU A 118 4.45 8.61 1.35
N THR A 119 4.02 9.48 0.45
CA THR A 119 4.89 10.18 -0.51
C THR A 119 4.42 11.61 -0.76
N HIS A 120 5.08 12.30 -1.70
CA HIS A 120 4.74 13.65 -2.16
C HIS A 120 4.69 14.68 -1.01
N PHE A 121 5.79 14.76 -0.25
CA PHE A 121 5.89 15.63 0.91
C PHE A 121 6.12 17.09 0.50
N SER A 122 5.50 18.04 1.21
CA SER A 122 5.79 19.45 1.00
C SER A 122 7.25 19.79 1.34
N GLN A 123 7.88 20.63 0.51
CA GLN A 123 9.26 21.14 0.71
C GLN A 123 9.47 21.92 2.02
N ARG A 124 8.38 22.23 2.74
CA ARG A 124 8.44 22.81 4.08
C ARG A 124 9.05 21.85 5.10
N TYR A 125 8.93 20.55 4.89
CA TYR A 125 9.43 19.54 5.80
C TYR A 125 10.91 19.27 5.55
N GLN A 126 11.67 19.05 6.61
CA GLN A 126 13.03 18.56 6.50
C GLN A 126 12.98 17.08 6.14
N PRO A 127 13.74 16.63 5.12
CA PRO A 127 13.97 15.21 4.87
C PRO A 127 14.51 14.52 6.12
N ILE A 128 14.35 13.20 6.19
CA ILE A 128 15.06 12.42 7.21
C ILE A 128 16.54 12.44 6.86
N ASP A 129 17.38 12.87 7.81
CA ASP A 129 18.83 12.76 7.64
C ASP A 129 19.20 11.28 7.65
N HIS A 130 19.55 10.74 6.48
CA HIS A 130 20.27 9.49 6.39
C HIS A 130 21.72 9.77 6.80
N PRO A 131 22.33 8.98 7.70
CA PRO A 131 23.75 9.15 7.99
C PRO A 131 24.51 8.96 6.67
N ASN A 132 25.15 10.03 6.20
CA ASN A 132 26.02 9.95 5.04
C ASN A 132 27.07 8.86 5.30
N PRO A 133 27.34 7.96 4.34
CA PRO A 133 28.51 7.10 4.44
C PRO A 133 29.76 7.99 4.63
N PRO A 134 30.72 7.58 5.48
CA PRO A 134 31.80 8.45 5.98
C PRO A 134 32.77 9.01 4.91
N ASP A 135 32.55 8.76 3.62
CA ASP A 135 33.49 9.09 2.55
C ASP A 135 32.89 9.96 1.42
N SER A 136 31.73 10.60 1.60
CA SER A 136 31.22 11.57 0.62
C SER A 136 31.73 12.99 0.91
N ASP A 137 33.02 13.24 0.66
CA ASP A 137 33.57 14.59 0.49
C ASP A 137 33.04 15.18 -0.83
N SER A 138 31.78 15.62 -0.85
CA SER A 138 31.29 16.47 -1.93
C SER A 138 31.60 17.93 -1.61
N ASP A 139 32.67 18.41 -2.24
CA ASP A 139 33.04 19.81 -2.49
C ASP A 139 31.83 20.76 -2.54
N ASP A 140 31.63 21.48 -1.45
CA ASP A 140 30.52 22.40 -1.22
C ASP A 140 30.83 23.77 -1.82
N SER A 141 30.87 23.83 -3.16
CA SER A 141 31.07 25.06 -3.92
C SER A 141 29.94 25.31 -4.93
N LYS A 142 28.72 25.53 -4.42
CA LYS A 142 27.65 26.24 -5.17
C LYS A 142 27.14 27.46 -4.40
N PRO A 143 26.91 28.59 -5.09
CA PRO A 143 26.60 29.86 -4.44
C PRO A 143 25.19 29.83 -3.84
N SER A 144 25.15 30.30 -2.60
CA SER A 144 24.02 30.32 -1.66
C SER A 144 22.77 31.02 -2.18
N ALA A 145 21.71 30.23 -2.45
CA ALA A 145 20.35 30.70 -2.25
C ALA A 145 20.12 30.91 -0.74
N LYS A 146 19.45 32.02 -0.38
CA LYS A 146 19.32 32.58 0.97
C LYS A 146 19.24 31.53 2.10
N LYS A 147 20.26 31.54 2.95
CA LYS A 147 20.37 30.89 4.27
C LYS A 147 19.34 31.51 5.24
N ARG A 148 18.04 31.34 4.98
CA ARG A 148 16.95 31.66 5.92
C ARG A 148 16.45 30.34 6.51
N ASP A 149 16.82 30.14 7.77
CA ASP A 149 16.27 29.20 8.75
C ASP A 149 16.07 27.75 8.31
N LYS A 150 17.19 27.04 8.13
CA LYS A 150 17.21 25.56 8.11
C LYS A 150 17.01 24.96 9.53
N LYS A 151 16.82 25.78 10.57
CA LYS A 151 16.79 25.34 11.97
C LYS A 151 15.37 25.13 12.55
N ASP A 152 14.34 25.73 11.95
CA ASP A 152 12.97 25.75 12.51
C ASP A 152 11.92 25.00 11.67
N ARG A 153 12.32 24.25 10.63
CA ARG A 153 11.36 23.50 9.81
C ARG A 153 11.02 22.17 10.48
N PRO A 154 9.73 21.77 10.52
CA PRO A 154 9.34 20.46 11.03
C PRO A 154 9.96 19.34 10.18
N SER A 155 10.28 18.21 10.80
CA SER A 155 10.73 17.02 10.07
C SER A 155 9.54 16.33 9.39
N VAL A 156 9.78 15.66 8.25
CA VAL A 156 8.82 14.77 7.61
C VAL A 156 8.37 13.62 8.55
N GLN A 157 9.17 13.32 9.59
CA GLN A 157 8.80 12.37 10.64
C GLN A 157 7.47 12.73 11.33
N LEU A 158 7.11 14.02 11.39
CA LEU A 158 5.82 14.46 11.90
C LEU A 158 4.64 13.79 11.17
N LEU A 159 4.72 13.69 9.84
CA LEU A 159 3.66 13.07 9.03
C LEU A 159 3.54 11.57 9.30
N LEU A 160 4.68 10.91 9.54
CA LEU A 160 4.70 9.50 9.92
C LEU A 160 4.10 9.28 11.31
N ASP A 161 4.39 10.17 12.25
CA ASP A 161 3.86 10.09 13.61
C ASP A 161 2.34 10.33 13.63
N GLU A 162 1.85 11.31 12.87
CA GLU A 162 0.41 11.54 12.68
C GLU A 162 -0.28 10.31 12.06
N ALA A 163 0.30 9.75 11.00
CA ALA A 163 -0.24 8.53 10.39
C ALA A 163 -0.29 7.35 11.37
N LYS A 164 0.75 7.16 12.18
CA LYS A 164 0.82 6.09 13.19
C LYS A 164 -0.08 6.32 14.40
N SER A 165 -0.45 7.58 14.68
CA SER A 165 -1.37 7.92 15.76
C SER A 165 -2.83 7.53 15.47
N ASN A 166 -3.15 7.18 14.22
CA ASN A 166 -4.48 6.74 13.83
C ASN A 166 -4.70 5.25 14.15
N ASP A 167 -5.44 4.97 15.23
CA ASP A 167 -5.77 3.61 15.67
C ASP A 167 -6.67 2.81 14.69
N GLU A 168 -7.30 3.46 13.71
CA GLU A 168 -8.12 2.79 12.70
C GLU A 168 -7.28 1.93 11.75
N PHE A 169 -6.03 2.36 11.47
CA PHE A 169 -5.14 1.66 10.54
C PHE A 169 -4.13 0.79 11.30
N LYS A 170 -4.27 -0.53 11.16
CA LYS A 170 -3.42 -1.51 11.85
C LYS A 170 -2.23 -2.01 11.02
N GLY A 171 -2.06 -1.51 9.80
CA GLY A 171 -0.98 -1.91 8.90
C GLY A 171 0.33 -1.19 9.20
N LEU A 172 1.38 -1.54 8.44
CA LEU A 172 2.67 -0.86 8.50
C LEU A 172 2.58 0.48 7.75
N VAL A 173 3.12 1.55 8.32
CA VAL A 173 3.27 2.85 7.64
C VAL A 173 4.77 3.15 7.47
N LEU A 174 5.17 3.46 6.24
CA LEU A 174 6.51 3.89 5.89
C LEU A 174 6.47 5.24 5.15
N LEU A 175 7.55 6.01 5.25
CA LEU A 175 7.79 7.15 4.38
C LEU A 175 8.53 6.67 3.15
N ALA A 176 8.13 7.16 1.97
CA ALA A 176 8.92 7.02 0.76
C ALA A 176 10.21 7.83 0.89
N ASP A 177 11.26 7.33 0.25
CA ASP A 177 12.54 8.03 0.14
C ASP A 177 13.13 7.77 -1.24
N ASP A 178 14.04 8.64 -1.66
CA ASP A 178 14.68 8.57 -2.97
C ASP A 178 15.43 7.25 -3.11
N HIS A 179 15.10 6.49 -4.16
CA HIS A 179 15.66 5.16 -4.44
C HIS A 179 15.40 4.10 -3.35
N ALA A 180 14.43 4.30 -2.46
CA ALA A 180 14.07 3.32 -1.45
C ALA A 180 13.61 1.99 -2.09
N ILE A 181 14.19 0.88 -1.62
CA ILE A 181 13.75 -0.48 -1.96
C ILE A 181 12.95 -1.02 -0.79
N ILE A 182 11.62 -1.11 -0.96
CA ILE A 182 10.70 -1.51 0.10
C ILE A 182 10.24 -2.95 -0.15
N PRO A 183 10.54 -3.90 0.76
CA PRO A 183 10.04 -5.26 0.64
C PRO A 183 8.53 -5.30 0.89
N ILE A 184 7.80 -5.97 0.02
CA ILE A 184 6.36 -6.16 0.20
C ILE A 184 6.14 -7.25 1.27
N PRO A 185 5.36 -6.97 2.35
CA PRO A 185 5.14 -7.93 3.44
C PRO A 185 4.67 -9.29 2.93
N LEU A 186 5.12 -10.40 3.51
CA LEU A 186 4.66 -11.73 3.09
C LEU A 186 3.16 -11.91 3.31
N ILE A 187 2.48 -12.61 2.40
CA ILE A 187 1.13 -13.11 2.61
C ILE A 187 1.29 -14.55 3.10
N TYR A 188 0.89 -14.81 4.34
CA TYR A 188 0.90 -16.16 4.89
C TYR A 188 -0.47 -16.81 4.68
N ASN A 189 -0.47 -18.13 4.45
CA ASN A 189 -1.67 -18.95 4.31
C ASN A 189 -2.35 -19.25 5.66
N GLU A 190 -1.90 -18.66 6.77
CA GLU A 190 -2.50 -18.83 8.10
C GLU A 190 -3.62 -17.80 8.38
N GLU A 191 -3.89 -16.87 7.45
CA GLU A 191 -5.13 -16.06 7.43
C GLU A 191 -6.33 -16.83 6.81
N ILE A 192 -6.18 -18.16 6.61
CA ILE A 192 -7.13 -19.07 5.91
C ILE A 192 -7.87 -20.01 6.90
N GLU A 193 -7.59 -19.94 8.21
CA GLU A 193 -8.32 -20.70 9.25
C GLU A 193 -9.47 -19.91 9.89
#